data_AF-A0A821P432-F1
#
_entry.id   AF-A0A821P432-F1
#
_cell.length_a   1.000
_cell.length_b   1.000
_cell.length_c   1.000
_cell.angle_alpha   90.00
_cell.angle_beta   90.00
_cell.angle_gamma   90.00
#
_symmetry.space_group_name_H-M   'P 1'
#
loop_
_entity.id
_entity.type
_entity.pdbx_description
1 polymer ?
#
loop_
_entity_poly.entity_id
_entity_poly.type
_entity_poly.pdbx_seq_one_letter_code
_entity_poly.pdbx_strand_id
1 'polypeptide(L)'
;MFLSAQDNIRRGRQITIETLNRAIADLDTVVDKQKYLEYFETTFTIPKKIKFEPHKGDEVSTVNAQVLIRDEMQSRFIQMQNRLAGLKTENDETKD
;
A
#
# COMPACT_ATOMS: atom_id res chain seq x y z
N MET A 1 -2.25 55.16 -24.38
CA MET A 1 -3.28 54.71 -23.43
C MET A 1 -3.97 53.41 -23.87
N PHE A 2 -4.41 53.28 -25.13
CA PHE A 2 -5.00 52.03 -25.67
C PHE A 2 -4.01 50.85 -25.71
N LEU A 3 -2.82 51.04 -26.29
CA LEU A 3 -1.78 50.00 -26.38
C LEU A 3 -1.38 49.47 -24.99
N SER A 4 -1.12 50.38 -24.04
CA SER A 4 -0.77 50.01 -22.66
C SER A 4 -1.88 49.25 -21.92
N ALA A 5 -3.16 49.55 -22.21
CA ALA A 5 -4.29 48.80 -21.64
C ALA A 5 -4.37 47.38 -22.25
N GLN A 6 -4.15 47.26 -23.55
CA GLN A 6 -4.11 45.97 -24.25
C GLN A 6 -2.94 45.08 -23.76
N ASP A 7 -1.77 45.68 -23.53
CA ASP A 7 -0.61 44.98 -22.97
C ASP A 7 -0.84 44.50 -21.53
N ASN A 8 -1.52 45.32 -20.70
CA ASN A 8 -1.89 44.91 -19.35
C ASN A 8 -2.84 43.71 -19.35
N ILE A 9 -3.85 43.71 -20.23
CA ILE A 9 -4.78 42.59 -20.38
C ILE A 9 -4.05 41.33 -20.86
N ARG A 10 -3.16 41.46 -21.86
CA ARG A 10 -2.36 40.35 -22.36
C ARG A 10 -1.47 39.74 -21.28
N ARG A 11 -0.79 40.58 -20.49
CA ARG A 11 0.03 40.13 -19.34
C ARG A 11 -0.82 39.44 -18.28
N GLY A 12 -1.98 39.98 -17.92
CA GLY A 12 -2.88 39.35 -16.96
C GLY A 12 -3.36 37.96 -17.41
N ARG A 13 -3.67 37.81 -18.71
CA ARG A 13 -4.01 36.50 -19.30
C ARG A 13 -2.84 35.52 -19.21
N GLN A 14 -1.64 35.97 -19.56
CA GLN A 14 -0.44 35.13 -19.53
C GLN A 14 -0.14 34.63 -18.11
N ILE A 15 -0.21 35.51 -17.11
CA ILE A 15 -0.04 35.15 -15.69
C ILE A 15 -1.07 34.11 -15.26
N THR A 16 -2.33 34.27 -15.68
CA THR A 16 -3.40 33.32 -15.34
C THR A 16 -3.12 31.94 -15.96
N ILE A 17 -2.69 31.90 -17.22
CA ILE A 17 -2.31 30.65 -17.91
C ILE A 17 -1.14 29.97 -17.21
N GLU A 18 -0.10 30.72 -16.84
CA GLU A 18 1.06 30.19 -16.13
C GLU A 18 0.69 29.64 -14.75
N THR A 19 -0.22 30.32 -14.04
CA THR A 19 -0.71 29.87 -12.74
C THR A 19 -1.47 28.55 -12.86
N LEU A 20 -2.35 28.42 -13.87
CA LEU A 20 -3.08 27.17 -14.12
C LEU A 20 -2.15 26.03 -14.54
N ASN A 21 -1.19 26.30 -15.41
CA ASN A 21 -0.21 25.30 -15.83
C ASN A 21 0.64 24.80 -14.65
N ARG A 22 1.00 25.71 -13.73
CA ARG A 22 1.69 25.33 -12.50
C ARG A 22 0.81 24.46 -11.61
N ALA A 23 -0.45 24.86 -11.38
CA ALA A 23 -1.38 24.06 -10.58
C ALA A 23 -1.59 22.65 -11.16
N ILE A 24 -1.64 22.52 -12.49
CA ILE A 24 -1.71 21.22 -13.19
C ILE A 24 -0.43 20.42 -12.98
N ALA A 25 0.74 21.05 -13.10
CA ALA A 25 2.03 20.40 -12.90
C ALA A 25 2.26 19.97 -11.44
N ASP A 26 1.66 20.68 -10.49
CA ASP A 26 1.73 20.39 -9.05
C ASP A 26 0.75 19.28 -8.61
N LEU A 27 -0.13 18.79 -9.50
CA LEU A 27 -1.00 17.65 -9.19
C LEU A 27 -0.16 16.38 -9.05
N ASP A 28 -0.08 15.86 -7.83
CA ASP A 28 0.68 14.65 -7.51
C ASP A 28 -0.20 13.69 -6.69
N THR A 29 -0.66 12.63 -7.36
CA THR A 29 -1.54 11.62 -6.76
C THR A 29 -0.88 10.85 -5.63
N VAL A 30 0.44 10.71 -5.62
CA VAL A 30 1.19 10.02 -4.57
C VAL A 30 1.23 10.90 -3.32
N VAL A 31 1.56 12.18 -3.49
CA VAL A 31 1.58 13.16 -2.39
C VAL A 31 0.18 13.38 -1.82
N ASP A 32 -0.84 13.51 -2.67
CA ASP A 32 -2.22 13.70 -2.22
C ASP A 32 -2.75 12.47 -1.49
N LYS A 33 -2.43 11.26 -1.96
CA LYS A 33 -2.73 10.01 -1.25
C LYS A 33 -2.03 9.98 0.12
N GLN A 34 -0.76 10.38 0.20
CA GLN A 34 -0.02 10.39 1.45
C GLN A 34 -0.66 11.36 2.46
N LYS A 35 -0.97 12.59 2.05
CA LYS A 35 -1.67 13.58 2.89
C LYS A 35 -3.03 13.07 3.36
N TYR A 36 -3.76 12.37 2.48
CA TYR A 36 -5.05 11.77 2.83
C TYR A 36 -4.90 10.68 3.91
N LEU A 37 -3.91 9.79 3.76
CA LEU A 37 -3.61 8.75 4.74
C LEU A 37 -3.18 9.35 6.09
N GLU A 38 -2.38 10.41 6.07
CA GLU A 38 -1.95 11.14 7.27
C GLU A 38 -3.12 11.85 7.95
N TYR A 39 -4.00 12.49 7.18
CA TYR A 39 -5.17 13.17 7.73
C TYR A 39 -6.15 12.21 8.41
N PHE A 40 -6.27 10.98 7.89
CA PHE A 40 -7.12 9.92 8.44
C PHE A 40 -6.32 8.81 9.12
N GLU A 41 -5.21 9.15 9.78
CA GLU A 41 -4.27 8.19 10.36
C GLU A 41 -4.94 7.12 11.23
N THR A 42 -5.91 7.50 12.08
CA THR A 42 -6.61 6.56 12.98
C THR A 42 -7.41 5.49 12.24
N THR A 43 -7.83 5.77 11.01
CA THR A 43 -8.61 4.85 10.16
C THR A 43 -7.69 3.92 9.38
N PHE A 44 -6.52 4.41 8.96
CA PHE A 44 -5.58 3.69 8.09
C PHE A 44 -4.38 3.09 8.83
N THR A 45 -4.31 3.23 10.15
CA THR A 45 -3.26 2.63 10.96
C THR A 45 -3.32 1.10 10.91
N ILE A 46 -2.15 0.47 11.00
CA ILE A 46 -2.05 -0.99 10.95
C ILE A 46 -2.59 -1.57 12.27
N PRO A 47 -3.57 -2.49 12.24
CA PRO A 47 -4.07 -3.13 13.46
C PRO A 47 -2.95 -3.86 14.22
N LYS A 48 -3.11 -3.98 15.54
CA LYS A 48 -2.17 -4.75 16.36
C LYS A 48 -2.10 -6.19 15.86
N LYS A 49 -0.87 -6.72 15.76
CA LYS A 49 -0.67 -8.14 15.43
C LYS A 49 -1.40 -9.01 16.45
N ILE A 50 -2.15 -9.99 15.97
CA ILE A 50 -2.74 -11.03 16.80
C ILE A 50 -1.57 -11.86 17.36
N LYS A 51 -1.57 -12.06 18.68
CA LYS A 51 -0.58 -12.88 19.37
C LYS A 51 -1.25 -14.13 19.91
N PHE A 52 -0.46 -15.18 20.12
CA PHE A 52 -0.91 -16.35 20.85
C PHE A 52 -1.28 -15.94 22.28
N GLU A 53 -2.50 -16.29 22.70
CA GLU A 53 -3.01 -16.07 24.05
C GLU A 53 -3.10 -17.45 24.74
N PRO A 54 -2.25 -17.74 25.73
CA PRO A 54 -2.28 -19.02 26.43
C PRO A 54 -3.63 -19.30 27.08
N HIS A 55 -4.17 -20.50 26.87
CA HIS A 55 -5.40 -20.92 27.52
C HIS A 55 -5.09 -21.71 28.80
N LYS A 56 -5.65 -21.30 29.95
CA LYS A 56 -5.56 -22.04 31.23
C LYS A 56 -4.11 -22.38 31.68
N GLY A 57 -3.18 -21.45 31.46
CA GLY A 57 -1.78 -21.66 31.87
C GLY A 57 -0.97 -22.53 30.91
N ASP A 58 -1.39 -22.64 29.65
CA ASP A 58 -0.59 -23.28 28.60
C ASP A 58 0.80 -22.63 28.49
N GLU A 59 1.84 -23.43 28.67
CA GLU A 59 3.24 -22.99 28.63
C GLU A 59 3.84 -23.10 27.23
N VAL A 60 3.14 -23.75 26.28
CA VAL A 60 3.63 -24.00 24.93
C VAL A 60 3.22 -22.84 24.02
N SER A 61 4.19 -22.06 23.58
CA SER A 61 3.99 -20.89 22.69
C SER A 61 4.56 -21.06 21.28
N THR A 62 5.11 -22.24 20.98
CA THR A 62 5.76 -22.56 19.71
C THR A 62 5.26 -23.89 19.16
N VAL A 63 5.43 -24.08 17.85
CA VAL A 63 5.05 -25.34 17.20
C VAL A 63 5.93 -26.48 17.73
N ASN A 64 5.30 -27.50 18.31
CA ASN A 64 5.95 -28.71 18.78
C ASN A 64 5.45 -29.93 17.99
N ALA A 65 6.28 -30.41 17.05
CA ALA A 65 5.98 -31.59 16.23
C ALA A 65 6.43 -32.87 16.94
N GLN A 66 5.59 -33.36 17.86
CA GLN A 66 5.78 -34.66 18.50
C GLN A 66 5.86 -35.78 17.45
N VAL A 67 6.53 -36.89 17.79
CA VAL A 67 6.81 -37.98 16.85
C VAL A 67 5.56 -38.47 16.12
N LEU A 68 4.41 -38.55 16.80
CA LEU A 68 3.14 -39.02 16.24
C LEU A 68 2.59 -38.17 15.10
N ILE A 69 2.90 -36.86 15.08
CA ILE A 69 2.37 -35.90 14.09
C ILE A 69 3.45 -35.37 13.14
N ARG A 70 4.72 -35.76 13.33
CA ARG A 70 5.86 -35.21 12.59
C ARG A 70 5.74 -35.47 11.10
N ASP A 71 5.42 -36.70 10.72
CA ASP A 71 5.34 -37.10 9.31
C ASP A 71 4.17 -36.40 8.61
N GLU A 72 3.04 -36.23 9.30
CA GLU A 72 1.90 -35.47 8.79
C GLU A 72 2.27 -33.99 8.58
N MET A 73 2.93 -33.36 9.56
CA MET A 73 3.39 -31.97 9.47
C MET A 73 4.41 -31.78 8.33
N GLN A 74 5.31 -32.75 8.14
CA GLN A 74 6.28 -32.74 7.05
C GLN A 74 5.60 -32.86 5.68
N SER A 75 4.65 -33.78 5.54
CA SER A 75 3.86 -33.94 4.31
C SER A 75 3.10 -32.66 3.97
N ARG A 76 2.44 -32.06 4.97
CA ARG A 76 1.72 -30.80 4.81
C ARG A 76 2.65 -29.64 4.42
N PHE A 77 3.85 -29.58 4.99
CA PHE A 77 4.84 -28.57 4.64
C PHE A 77 5.22 -28.65 3.16
N ILE A 78 5.55 -29.85 2.65
CA ILE A 78 5.89 -30.08 1.24
C ILE A 78 4.71 -29.69 0.33
N GLN A 79 3.48 -30.09 0.70
CA GLN A 79 2.28 -29.76 -0.06
C GLN A 79 2.07 -28.24 -0.15
N MET A 80 2.26 -27.51 0.97
CA MET A 80 2.16 -26.05 0.99
C MET A 80 3.24 -25.39 0.14
N GLN A 81 4.48 -25.88 0.16
CA GLN A 81 5.56 -25.36 -0.68
C GLN A 81 5.24 -25.53 -2.18
N ASN A 82 4.78 -26.71 -2.59
CA ASN A 82 4.40 -26.96 -3.98
C ASN A 82 3.25 -26.06 -4.43
N ARG A 83 2.22 -25.90 -3.59
CA ARG A 83 1.11 -24.99 -3.87
C ARG A 83 1.56 -23.54 -3.97
N LEU A 84 2.41 -23.07 -3.06
CA LEU A 84 2.94 -21.71 -3.09
C LEU A 84 3.79 -21.46 -4.34
N ALA A 85 4.56 -22.45 -4.79
CA ALA A 85 5.31 -22.34 -6.03
C ALA A 85 4.37 -22.13 -7.24
N GLY A 86 3.33 -22.95 -7.36
CA GLY A 86 2.33 -22.80 -8.44
C GLY A 86 1.61 -21.45 -8.41
N LEU A 87 1.14 -21.03 -7.23
CA LEU A 87 0.46 -19.73 -7.07
C LEU A 87 1.37 -18.54 -7.35
N LYS A 88 2.66 -18.63 -7.04
CA LYS A 88 3.62 -17.56 -7.37
C LYS A 88 3.78 -17.41 -8.87
N THR A 89 3.93 -18.53 -9.59
CA THR A 89 4.01 -18.52 -11.05
C THR A 89 2.76 -17.91 -11.68
N GLU A 90 1.57 -18.37 -11.29
CA GLU A 90 0.28 -17.84 -11.78
C GLU A 90 0.11 -16.34 -11.47
N ASN A 91 0.49 -15.92 -10.26
CA ASN A 91 0.37 -14.53 -9.84
C ASN A 91 1.38 -13.60 -10.55
N ASP A 92 2.51 -14.13 -11.01
CA ASP A 92 3.46 -13.34 -11.80
C ASP A 92 2.98 -13.20 -13.26
N GLU A 93 2.28 -14.20 -13.80
CA GLU A 93 1.66 -14.14 -15.14
C GLU A 93 0.46 -13.19 -15.23
N THR A 94 -0.16 -12.84 -14.11
CA THR A 94 -1.36 -11.97 -14.03
C THR A 94 -1.05 -10.52 -13.64
N LYS A 95 0.22 -10.20 -13.37
CA LYS A 95 0.65 -8.85 -12.98
C LYS A 95 1.04 -7.95 -14.15
N ASP A 96 1.08 -8.47 -15.37
CA ASP A 96 1.25 -7.72 -16.63
C ASP A 96 -0.08 -7.12 -17.11
#